data_AF-A0A1X2GNK4-F1
#
_entry.id   AF-A0A1X2GNK4-F1
#
_cell.length_a   1.000
_cell.length_b   1.000
_cell.length_c   1.000
_cell.angle_alpha   90.00
_cell.angle_beta   90.00
_cell.angle_gamma   90.00
#
_symmetry.space_group_name_H-M   'P 1'
#
loop_
_entity.id
_entity.type
_entity.pdbx_description
1 polymer ?
#
loop_
_entity_poly.entity_id
_entity_poly.type
_entity_poly.pdbx_seq_one_letter_code
_entity_poly.pdbx_strand_id
1 'polypeptide(L)'
;MDTIQRYQSIETGYENKYRERVARQIKIVKPEATQQEVDAIIDADDSPQVFAQSIIQQSRRGQARAVLSEVESRHSDIKKIEKTILELTQLFQDMQMLVENQGLVIDDVEQQAQDTAIQMEQGDSYVKRAIKSARATRQKKWCCFFICIILAVVIAILVWWFAFNHPGVKTN
;
A
#
# COMPACT_ATOMS: atom_id res chain seq x y z
N MET A 1 8.84 7.15 -5.24
CA MET A 1 9.04 7.93 -6.48
C MET A 1 10.40 8.61 -6.48
N ASP A 2 10.70 9.44 -5.47
CA ASP A 2 11.95 10.23 -5.40
C ASP A 2 13.25 9.40 -5.45
N THR A 3 13.27 8.20 -4.87
CA THR A 3 14.44 7.32 -4.89
C THR A 3 14.77 6.78 -6.28
N ILE A 4 13.75 6.45 -7.08
CA ILE A 4 13.92 5.95 -8.45
C ILE A 4 14.36 7.07 -9.39
N GLN A 5 13.74 8.25 -9.28
CA GLN A 5 14.16 9.43 -10.04
C GLN A 5 15.60 9.85 -9.70
N ARG A 6 15.98 9.76 -8.41
CA ARG A 6 17.36 9.99 -7.97
C ARG A 6 18.31 8.95 -8.55
N TYR A 7 17.94 7.68 -8.61
CA TYR A 7 18.79 6.63 -9.19
C TYR A 7 18.95 6.83 -10.71
N GLN A 8 17.87 7.13 -11.44
CA GLN A 8 17.90 7.44 -12.87
C GLN A 8 18.81 8.63 -13.17
N SER A 9 18.70 9.73 -12.42
CA SER A 9 19.57 10.90 -12.63
C SER A 9 21.05 10.60 -12.37
N ILE A 10 21.36 9.71 -11.42
CA ILE A 10 22.73 9.25 -11.16
C ILE A 10 23.25 8.43 -12.34
N GLU A 11 22.45 7.50 -12.87
CA GLU A 11 22.81 6.68 -14.04
C GLU A 11 23.07 7.53 -15.28
N THR A 12 22.18 8.48 -15.61
CA THR A 12 22.40 9.44 -16.71
C THR A 12 23.69 10.26 -16.49
N GLY A 13 23.99 10.61 -15.24
CA GLY A 13 25.24 11.28 -14.88
C GLY A 13 26.49 10.42 -15.13
N TYR A 14 26.41 9.12 -14.89
CA TYR A 14 27.50 8.18 -15.21
C TYR A 14 27.64 7.95 -16.71
N GLU A 15 26.54 7.79 -17.43
CA GLU A 15 26.54 7.65 -18.89
C GLU A 15 27.30 8.81 -19.56
N ASN A 16 26.97 10.06 -19.19
CA ASN A 16 27.65 11.24 -19.72
C ASN A 16 29.16 11.23 -19.44
N LYS A 17 29.57 10.85 -18.22
CA LYS A 17 31.00 10.72 -17.87
C LYS A 17 31.71 9.65 -18.69
N TYR A 18 31.04 8.54 -19.00
CA TYR A 18 31.59 7.48 -19.84
C TYR A 18 31.71 7.93 -21.30
N ARG A 19 30.67 8.59 -21.84
CA ARG A 19 30.69 9.20 -23.18
C ARG A 19 31.87 10.16 -23.35
N GLU A 20 32.12 11.03 -22.37
CA GLU A 20 33.27 11.95 -22.39
C GLU A 20 34.63 11.25 -22.34
N ARG A 21 34.75 10.10 -21.66
CA ARG A 21 36.00 9.33 -21.63
C ARG A 21 36.26 8.69 -23.00
N VAL A 22 35.26 8.01 -23.55
CA VAL A 22 35.34 7.40 -24.89
C VAL A 22 35.69 8.45 -25.95
N ALA A 23 35.06 9.62 -25.90
CA ALA A 23 35.38 10.74 -26.78
C ALA A 23 36.86 11.16 -26.70
N ARG A 24 37.43 11.23 -25.49
CA ARG A 24 38.86 11.52 -25.31
C ARG A 24 39.74 10.40 -25.87
N GLN A 25 39.41 9.15 -25.62
CA GLN A 25 40.12 7.98 -26.17
C GLN A 25 40.14 7.99 -27.70
N ILE A 26 39.00 8.27 -28.35
CA ILE A 26 38.89 8.38 -29.81
C ILE A 26 39.79 9.52 -30.32
N LYS A 27 39.77 10.69 -29.67
CA LYS A 27 40.58 11.85 -30.07
C LYS A 27 42.09 11.66 -29.89
N ILE A 28 42.54 10.76 -28.99
CA ILE A 28 43.97 10.39 -28.88
C ILE A 28 44.47 9.72 -30.16
N VAL A 29 43.61 8.94 -30.82
CA VAL A 29 43.96 8.16 -32.01
C VAL A 29 43.63 8.91 -33.30
N LYS A 30 42.47 9.60 -33.34
CA LYS A 30 41.99 10.42 -34.45
C LYS A 30 41.69 11.85 -33.95
N PRO A 31 42.70 12.74 -33.90
CA PRO A 31 42.53 14.11 -33.38
C PRO A 31 41.48 14.94 -34.13
N GLU A 32 41.32 14.67 -35.43
CA GLU A 32 40.38 15.35 -36.33
C GLU A 32 38.94 14.81 -36.27
N ALA A 33 38.64 13.88 -35.35
CA ALA A 33 37.31 13.30 -35.23
C ALA A 33 36.27 14.36 -34.81
N THR A 34 35.21 14.50 -35.60
CA THR A 34 34.11 15.42 -35.27
C THR A 34 33.25 14.86 -34.15
N GLN A 35 32.51 15.73 -33.46
CA GLN A 35 31.63 15.30 -32.36
C GLN A 35 30.58 14.28 -32.85
N GLN A 36 30.03 14.49 -34.05
CA GLN A 36 29.09 13.55 -34.66
C GLN A 36 29.71 12.18 -34.99
N GLU A 37 30.98 12.14 -35.42
CA GLU A 37 31.68 10.85 -35.62
C GLU A 37 31.91 10.12 -34.29
N VAL A 38 32.24 10.85 -33.22
CA VAL A 38 32.42 10.29 -31.89
C VAL A 38 31.11 9.73 -31.36
N ASP A 39 30.02 10.48 -31.47
CA ASP A 39 28.70 10.06 -31.00
C ASP A 39 28.19 8.86 -31.82
N ALA A 40 28.40 8.86 -33.14
CA ALA A 40 28.07 7.72 -33.99
C ALA A 40 28.86 6.45 -33.64
N ILE A 41 30.12 6.57 -33.21
CA ILE A 41 30.89 5.43 -32.72
C ILE A 41 30.36 4.96 -31.37
N ILE A 42 29.94 5.86 -30.48
CA ILE A 42 29.42 5.48 -29.15
C ILE A 42 28.05 4.80 -29.25
N ASP A 43 27.17 5.31 -30.12
CA ASP A 43 25.77 4.89 -30.27
C ASP A 43 25.60 3.71 -31.23
N ALA A 44 26.60 3.40 -32.06
CA ALA A 44 26.56 2.23 -32.93
C ALA A 44 26.59 0.92 -32.12
N ASP A 45 25.67 0.01 -32.44
CA ASP A 45 25.56 -1.29 -31.77
C ASP A 45 26.81 -2.18 -31.96
N ASP A 46 27.51 -1.98 -33.09
CA ASP A 46 28.79 -2.60 -33.51
C ASP A 46 30.00 -1.64 -33.40
N SER A 47 29.93 -0.67 -32.48
CA SER A 47 30.94 0.37 -32.21
C SER A 47 32.42 -0.04 -32.29
N PRO A 48 32.85 -1.24 -31.82
CA PRO A 48 34.26 -1.59 -31.81
C PRO A 48 34.82 -1.86 -33.20
N GLN A 49 33.99 -2.38 -34.11
CA GLN A 49 34.45 -2.81 -35.43
C GLN A 49 34.65 -1.60 -36.36
N VAL A 50 33.77 -0.60 -36.28
CA VAL A 50 33.91 0.66 -37.03
C VAL A 50 35.15 1.45 -36.56
N PHE A 51 35.40 1.45 -35.26
CA PHE A 51 36.61 2.04 -34.69
C PHE A 51 37.86 1.22 -35.06
N ALA A 52 37.82 -0.11 -35.02
CA ALA A 52 38.93 -0.96 -35.47
C ALA A 52 39.30 -0.70 -36.93
N GLN A 53 38.30 -0.60 -37.83
CA GLN A 53 38.50 -0.38 -39.25
C GLN A 53 39.21 0.95 -39.54
N SER A 54 38.79 2.01 -38.85
CA SER A 54 39.32 3.37 -39.03
C SER A 54 40.74 3.52 -38.48
N ILE A 55 41.09 2.79 -37.41
CA ILE A 55 42.44 2.85 -36.85
C ILE A 55 43.44 1.93 -37.58
N ILE A 56 43.01 0.78 -38.10
CA ILE A 56 43.89 -0.15 -38.83
C ILE A 56 44.53 0.51 -40.08
N GLN A 57 43.88 1.53 -40.64
CA GLN A 57 44.38 2.31 -41.77
C GLN A 57 45.49 3.32 -41.40
N GLN A 58 45.57 3.75 -40.13
CA GLN A 58 46.61 4.67 -39.67
C GLN A 58 47.74 3.89 -38.96
N SER A 59 49.00 4.16 -39.30
CA SER A 59 50.21 3.42 -38.88
C SER A 59 50.50 3.29 -37.36
N ARG A 60 49.55 3.57 -36.45
CA ARG A 60 49.68 3.51 -34.98
C ARG A 60 49.01 2.29 -34.34
N ARG A 61 49.23 1.10 -34.92
CA ARG A 61 48.56 -0.17 -34.52
C ARG A 61 48.70 -0.58 -33.05
N GLY A 62 49.78 -0.18 -32.35
CA GLY A 62 49.99 -0.53 -30.95
C GLY A 62 49.09 0.24 -29.97
N GLN A 63 49.08 1.58 -30.09
CA GLN A 63 48.24 2.45 -29.26
C GLN A 63 46.75 2.27 -29.61
N ALA A 64 46.45 2.04 -30.88
CA ALA A 64 45.13 1.69 -31.40
C ALA A 64 44.40 0.59 -30.62
N ARG A 65 45.08 -0.54 -30.39
CA ARG A 65 44.47 -1.72 -29.75
C ARG A 65 44.13 -1.49 -28.29
N ALA A 66 44.99 -0.77 -27.57
CA ALA A 66 44.73 -0.41 -26.17
C ALA A 66 43.52 0.52 -26.05
N VAL A 67 43.44 1.53 -26.93
CA VAL A 67 42.31 2.45 -26.98
C VAL A 67 41.02 1.72 -27.39
N LEU A 68 41.10 0.82 -28.37
CA LEU A 68 39.96 0.02 -28.83
C LEU A 68 39.38 -0.84 -27.72
N SER A 69 40.21 -1.56 -26.97
CA SER A 69 39.78 -2.37 -25.83
C SER A 69 39.13 -1.51 -24.74
N GLU A 70 39.61 -0.28 -24.53
CA GLU A 70 38.99 0.64 -23.59
C GLU A 70 37.63 1.15 -24.08
N VAL A 71 37.51 1.51 -25.37
CA VAL A 71 36.24 1.90 -26.00
C VAL A 71 35.22 0.75 -25.92
N GLU A 72 35.63 -0.48 -26.21
CA GLU A 72 34.80 -1.69 -26.07
C GLU A 72 34.27 -1.86 -24.65
N SER A 73 35.16 -1.77 -23.66
CA SER A 73 34.78 -1.89 -22.25
C SER A 73 33.76 -0.82 -21.84
N ARG A 74 33.95 0.43 -22.29
CA ARG A 74 33.04 1.54 -21.96
C ARG A 74 31.71 1.43 -22.68
N HIS A 75 31.70 0.99 -23.92
CA HIS A 75 30.47 0.75 -24.65
C HIS A 75 29.64 -0.37 -23.99
N SER A 76 30.29 -1.44 -23.51
CA SER A 76 29.61 -2.47 -22.72
C SER A 76 29.01 -1.92 -21.42
N ASP A 77 29.71 -1.02 -20.73
CA ASP A 77 29.20 -0.37 -19.52
C ASP A 77 27.98 0.53 -19.84
N ILE A 78 28.02 1.31 -20.93
CA ILE A 78 26.90 2.14 -21.38
C ILE A 78 25.66 1.28 -21.69
N LYS A 79 25.83 0.16 -22.40
CA LYS A 79 24.73 -0.78 -22.68
C LYS A 79 24.08 -1.35 -21.40
N LYS A 80 24.86 -1.59 -20.35
CA LYS A 80 24.31 -2.03 -19.04
C LYS A 80 23.49 -0.92 -18.38
N ILE A 81 23.95 0.32 -18.47
CA ILE A 81 23.22 1.49 -17.96
C ILE A 81 21.90 1.65 -18.72
N GLU A 82 21.94 1.58 -20.05
CA GLU A 82 20.74 1.67 -20.89
C GLU A 82 19.71 0.60 -20.51
N LYS A 83 20.15 -0.65 -20.35
CA LYS A 83 19.29 -1.74 -19.88
C LYS A 83 18.67 -1.43 -18.51
N THR A 84 19.47 -0.90 -17.58
CA THR A 84 19.00 -0.54 -16.24
C THR A 84 17.98 0.59 -16.30
N ILE A 85 18.18 1.60 -17.15
CA ILE A 85 17.22 2.70 -17.35
C ILE A 85 15.89 2.17 -17.92
N LEU A 86 15.94 1.24 -18.87
CA LEU A 86 14.74 0.59 -19.42
C LEU A 86 13.99 -0.18 -18.32
N GLU A 87 14.70 -0.97 -17.51
CA GLU A 87 14.11 -1.69 -16.37
C GLU A 87 13.47 -0.73 -15.35
N LEU A 88 14.13 0.40 -15.04
CA LEU A 88 13.57 1.42 -14.15
C LEU A 88 12.32 2.09 -14.73
N THR A 89 12.30 2.32 -16.05
CA THR A 89 11.14 2.90 -16.73
C THR A 89 9.94 1.97 -16.64
N GLN A 90 10.16 0.67 -16.84
CA GLN A 90 9.13 -0.35 -16.66
C GLN A 90 8.63 -0.41 -15.21
N LEU A 91 9.55 -0.40 -14.23
CA LEU A 91 9.20 -0.36 -12.82
C LEU A 91 8.37 0.89 -12.46
N PHE A 92 8.65 2.03 -13.11
CA PHE A 92 7.89 3.26 -12.92
C PHE A 92 6.45 3.14 -13.44
N GLN A 93 6.26 2.52 -14.61
CA GLN A 93 4.93 2.22 -15.16
C GLN A 93 4.16 1.23 -14.28
N ASP A 94 4.82 0.16 -13.83
CA ASP A 94 4.21 -0.83 -12.93
C ASP A 94 3.80 -0.21 -11.59
N MET A 95 4.63 0.69 -11.03
CA MET A 95 4.26 1.44 -9.84
C MET A 95 3.07 2.38 -10.08
N GLN A 96 3.01 3.08 -11.22
CA GLN A 96 1.86 3.93 -11.55
C GLN A 96 0.57 3.12 -11.56
N MET A 97 0.59 1.95 -12.20
CA MET A 97 -0.55 1.04 -12.21
C MET A 97 -0.94 0.54 -10.81
N LEU A 98 0.03 0.19 -9.96
CA LEU A 98 -0.24 -0.24 -8.58
C LEU A 98 -0.81 0.89 -7.71
N VAL A 99 -0.37 2.14 -7.90
CA VAL A 99 -0.88 3.31 -7.18
C VAL A 99 -2.30 3.65 -7.65
N GLU A 100 -2.58 3.59 -8.95
CA GLU A 100 -3.94 3.77 -9.48
C GLU A 100 -4.90 2.71 -8.93
N ASN A 101 -4.48 1.44 -8.90
CA ASN A 101 -5.28 0.35 -8.33
C ASN A 101 -5.49 0.47 -6.80
N GLN A 102 -4.56 1.11 -6.07
CA GLN A 102 -4.71 1.37 -4.63
C GLN A 102 -5.78 2.41 -4.30
N GLY A 103 -6.35 3.13 -5.28
CA GLY A 103 -7.50 4.01 -5.08
C GLY A 103 -8.73 3.29 -4.49
N LEU A 104 -8.90 1.99 -4.77
CA LEU A 104 -10.04 1.20 -4.27
C LEU A 104 -9.94 0.87 -2.77
N VAL A 105 -8.74 0.81 -2.19
CA VAL A 105 -8.56 0.46 -0.76
C VAL A 105 -8.86 1.65 0.16
N ILE A 106 -8.77 2.89 -0.34
CA ILE A 106 -9.12 4.08 0.43
C ILE A 106 -10.64 4.14 0.65
N ASP A 107 -11.45 3.81 -0.37
CA ASP A 107 -12.90 3.71 -0.24
C ASP A 107 -13.31 2.65 0.81
N ASP A 108 -12.63 1.50 0.85
CA ASP A 108 -12.92 0.45 1.83
C ASP A 108 -12.62 0.89 3.28
N VAL A 109 -11.56 1.68 3.53
CA VAL A 109 -11.25 2.18 4.88
C VAL A 109 -12.27 3.22 5.33
N GLU A 110 -12.68 4.12 4.43
CA GLU A 110 -13.74 5.09 4.71
C GLU A 110 -15.07 4.39 4.98
N GLN A 111 -15.42 3.39 4.16
CA GLN A 111 -16.61 2.58 4.34
C GLN A 111 -16.56 1.79 5.66
N GLN A 112 -15.44 1.15 5.99
CA GLN A 112 -15.29 0.42 7.25
C GLN A 112 -15.36 1.35 8.47
N ALA A 113 -14.83 2.58 8.37
CA ALA A 113 -14.95 3.58 9.42
C ALA A 113 -16.40 4.06 9.58
N GLN A 114 -17.12 4.29 8.46
CA GLN A 114 -18.53 4.66 8.46
C GLN A 114 -19.41 3.56 9.04
N ASP A 115 -19.19 2.30 8.63
CA ASP A 115 -19.93 1.15 9.15
C ASP A 115 -19.67 0.93 10.64
N THR A 116 -18.42 1.14 11.10
CA THR A 116 -18.09 1.09 12.53
C THR A 116 -18.82 2.18 13.31
N ALA A 117 -18.92 3.40 12.77
CA ALA A 117 -19.66 4.49 13.39
C ALA A 117 -21.16 4.17 13.50
N ILE A 118 -21.77 3.62 12.44
CA ILE A 118 -23.18 3.18 12.42
C ILE A 118 -23.41 2.07 13.44
N GLN A 119 -22.53 1.07 13.49
CA GLN A 119 -22.65 -0.03 14.46
C GLN A 119 -22.51 0.45 15.91
N MET A 120 -21.65 1.44 16.17
CA MET A 120 -21.50 2.03 17.50
C MET A 120 -22.76 2.78 17.94
N GLU A 121 -23.38 3.56 17.04
CA GLU A 121 -24.64 4.25 17.32
C GLU A 121 -25.79 3.26 17.60
N GLN A 122 -25.91 2.21 16.78
CA GLN A 122 -26.88 1.15 17.01
C GLN A 122 -26.64 0.45 18.34
N GLY A 123 -25.39 0.14 18.67
CA GLY A 123 -24.97 -0.45 19.94
C GLY A 123 -25.39 0.38 21.15
N ASP A 124 -25.15 1.69 21.13
CA ASP A 124 -25.58 2.61 22.19
C ASP A 124 -27.12 2.58 22.35
N SER A 125 -27.86 2.56 21.25
CA SER A 125 -29.33 2.47 21.28
C SER A 125 -29.81 1.15 21.92
N TYR A 126 -29.17 0.02 21.60
CA TYR A 126 -29.51 -1.29 22.16
C TYR A 126 -29.21 -1.33 23.65
N VAL A 127 -28.08 -0.79 24.09
CA VAL A 127 -27.70 -0.68 25.51
C VAL A 127 -28.72 0.16 26.26
N LYS A 128 -29.10 1.34 25.74
CA LYS A 128 -30.13 2.20 26.33
C LYS A 128 -31.48 1.47 26.47
N ARG A 129 -31.91 0.76 25.42
CA ARG A 129 -33.16 -0.02 25.45
C ARG A 129 -33.10 -1.18 26.44
N ALA A 130 -31.97 -1.87 26.51
CA ALA A 130 -31.74 -2.95 27.47
C ALA A 130 -31.80 -2.45 28.91
N ILE A 131 -31.17 -1.32 29.22
CA ILE A 131 -31.23 -0.68 30.55
C ILE A 131 -32.67 -0.31 30.91
N LYS A 132 -33.40 0.34 30.00
CA LYS A 132 -34.81 0.70 30.20
C LYS A 132 -35.69 -0.52 30.47
N SER A 133 -35.52 -1.57 29.67
CA SER A 133 -36.25 -2.84 29.81
C SER A 133 -35.92 -3.56 31.12
N ALA A 134 -34.65 -3.61 31.51
CA ALA A 134 -34.20 -4.20 32.76
C ALA A 134 -34.78 -3.46 33.98
N ARG A 135 -34.81 -2.12 33.95
CA ARG A 135 -35.42 -1.30 35.00
C ARG A 135 -36.92 -1.55 35.13
N ALA A 136 -37.64 -1.58 34.01
CA ALA A 136 -39.08 -1.84 34.00
C ALA A 136 -39.41 -3.26 34.52
N THR A 137 -38.61 -4.26 34.14
CA THR A 137 -38.78 -5.64 34.61
C THR A 137 -38.64 -5.74 36.14
N ARG A 138 -37.67 -5.03 36.73
CA ARG A 138 -37.50 -5.01 38.20
C ARG A 138 -38.71 -4.42 38.91
N GLN A 139 -39.27 -3.33 38.39
CA GLN A 139 -40.47 -2.70 38.95
C GLN A 139 -41.70 -3.60 38.83
N LYS A 140 -41.88 -4.26 37.68
CA LYS A 140 -43.00 -5.20 37.46
C LYS A 140 -42.91 -6.43 38.37
N LYS A 141 -41.71 -6.95 38.65
CA LYS A 141 -41.51 -8.04 39.61
C LYS A 141 -41.98 -7.68 41.01
N TRP A 142 -41.66 -6.47 41.48
CA TRP A 142 -42.10 -6.00 42.81
C TRP A 142 -43.61 -5.78 42.86
N CYS A 143 -44.21 -5.22 41.81
CA CYS A 143 -45.66 -5.06 41.71
C CYS A 143 -46.37 -6.43 41.78
N CYS A 144 -45.92 -7.41 41.01
CA CYS A 144 -46.45 -8.77 41.05
C CYS A 144 -46.30 -9.42 42.43
N PHE A 145 -45.14 -9.24 43.07
CA PHE A 145 -44.90 -9.75 44.43
C PHE A 145 -45.88 -9.19 45.46
N PHE A 146 -46.13 -7.87 45.47
CA PHE A 146 -47.11 -7.26 46.37
C PHE A 146 -48.54 -7.72 46.09
N ILE A 147 -48.93 -7.87 44.83
CA ILE A 147 -50.25 -8.40 44.45
C ILE A 147 -50.43 -9.83 44.99
N CYS A 148 -49.42 -10.69 44.85
CA CYS A 148 -49.46 -12.06 45.39
C CYS A 148 -49.62 -12.08 46.92
N ILE A 149 -48.92 -11.19 47.65
CA ILE A 149 -49.06 -11.08 49.12
C ILE A 149 -50.49 -10.68 49.49
N ILE A 150 -51.07 -9.68 48.82
CA ILE A 150 -52.43 -9.21 49.11
C ILE A 150 -53.44 -10.34 48.91
N LEU A 151 -53.32 -11.10 47.80
CA LEU A 151 -54.20 -12.24 47.54
C LEU A 151 -54.07 -13.33 48.62
N ALA A 152 -52.86 -13.64 49.08
CA ALA A 152 -52.63 -14.62 50.14
C ALA A 152 -53.28 -14.18 51.47
N VAL A 153 -53.20 -12.90 51.81
CA VAL A 153 -53.84 -12.34 53.03
C VAL A 153 -55.36 -12.42 52.95
N VAL A 154 -55.95 -12.09 51.80
CA VAL A 154 -57.42 -12.20 51.60
C VAL A 154 -57.88 -13.64 51.79
N ILE A 155 -57.18 -14.62 51.21
CA ILE A 155 -57.50 -16.04 51.38
C ILE A 155 -57.37 -16.45 52.85
N ALA A 156 -56.31 -16.03 53.54
CA ALA A 156 -56.14 -16.34 54.97
C ALA A 156 -57.27 -15.77 55.83
N ILE A 157 -57.73 -14.53 55.55
CA ILE A 157 -58.87 -13.92 56.26
C ILE A 157 -60.16 -14.68 55.97
N LEU A 158 -60.42 -15.08 54.72
CA LEU A 158 -61.62 -15.85 54.37
C LEU A 158 -61.63 -17.22 55.06
N VAL A 159 -60.49 -17.91 55.09
CA VAL A 159 -60.34 -19.20 55.79
C VAL A 159 -60.49 -19.01 57.29
N TRP A 160 -59.88 -17.97 57.88
CA TRP A 160 -60.01 -17.67 59.30
C TRP A 160 -61.45 -17.32 59.66
N TRP A 161 -62.13 -16.48 58.87
CA TRP A 161 -63.55 -16.16 59.05
C TRP A 161 -64.42 -17.42 58.91
N PHE A 162 -64.19 -18.26 57.91
CA PHE A 162 -64.96 -19.49 57.76
C PHE A 162 -64.70 -20.51 58.90
N ALA A 163 -63.45 -20.64 59.35
CA ALA A 163 -63.04 -21.59 60.38
C ALA A 163 -63.38 -21.12 61.81
N PHE A 164 -63.25 -19.83 62.11
CA PHE A 164 -63.48 -19.25 63.44
C PHE A 164 -64.80 -18.50 63.60
N ASN A 165 -65.52 -18.14 62.52
CA ASN A 165 -66.84 -17.49 62.59
C ASN A 165 -68.01 -18.48 62.48
N HIS A 166 -67.79 -19.75 62.87
CA HIS A 166 -68.87 -20.70 63.15
C HIS A 166 -69.24 -20.89 64.64
N PRO A 167 -69.10 -19.91 65.57
CA PRO A 167 -69.79 -19.99 66.85
C PRO A 167 -71.24 -19.53 66.65
N GLY A 168 -72.10 -20.49 66.27
CA GLY A 168 -73.53 -20.45 66.59
C GLY A 168 -74.47 -19.77 65.60
N VAL A 169 -74.56 -20.27 64.37
CA VAL A 169 -75.87 -20.25 63.68
C VAL A 169 -76.71 -21.36 64.33
N LYS A 170 -77.50 -20.98 65.34
CA LYS A 170 -78.55 -21.84 65.89
C LYS A 170 -79.57 -22.09 64.77
N THR A 171 -79.61 -23.31 64.29
CA THR A 171 -80.78 -23.86 63.60
C THR A 171 -81.96 -23.84 64.58
N ASN A 172 -82.90 -22.94 64.36
CA ASN A 172 -84.33 -23.12 64.62
C ASN A 172 -85.08 -22.55 63.42
#